data_AF-A0AAD2E4J3-F1
#
_entry.id   AF-A0AAD2E4J3-F1
#
_cell.length_a   1.000
_cell.length_b   1.000
_cell.length_c   1.000
_cell.angle_alpha   90.00
_cell.angle_beta   90.00
_cell.angle_gamma   90.00
#
_symmetry.space_group_name_H-M   'P 1'
#
loop_
_entity.id
_entity.type
_entity.pdbx_description
1 polymer ?
#
loop_
_entity_poly.entity_id
_entity_poly.type
_entity_poly.pdbx_seq_one_letter_code
_entity_poly.pdbx_strand_id
1 'polypeptide(L)'
;MVAAKGNEGLSISRQTSKRKAATLVEGVPPYHVSDNLTKFLQETQAQAPVMIRMVHGIMEVFREVKDDESIRWIVIGDDDSMFFVENMVDVLAKYEHTKYYYLGEKVNAIKC
;
A
#
# COMPACT_ATOMS: atom_id res chain seq x y z
N MET A 1 6.37 7.38 -1.35
CA MET A 1 5.28 7.32 -2.34
C MET A 1 3.96 7.52 -1.63
N VAL A 2 3.13 8.50 -2.04
CA VAL A 2 1.81 8.75 -1.43
C VAL A 2 0.72 8.55 -2.48
N ALA A 3 -0.29 7.74 -2.15
CA ALA A 3 -1.45 7.47 -3.00
C ALA A 3 -2.73 7.95 -2.32
N ALA A 4 -3.56 8.69 -3.06
CA ALA A 4 -4.93 9.06 -2.67
C ALA A 4 -5.94 8.07 -3.23
N LYS A 5 -7.05 7.89 -2.53
CA LYS A 5 -8.13 6.94 -2.87
C LYS A 5 -9.25 7.67 -3.61
N GLY A 6 -9.53 7.31 -4.85
CA GLY A 6 -10.74 7.74 -5.56
C GLY A 6 -11.90 6.76 -5.40
N ASN A 7 -13.11 7.28 -5.41
CA ASN A 7 -14.32 6.47 -5.21
C ASN A 7 -14.83 5.93 -6.56
N GLU A 8 -14.22 4.86 -7.08
CA GLU A 8 -14.76 4.14 -8.23
C GLU A 8 -15.28 2.77 -7.77
N GLY A 9 -16.60 2.63 -7.82
CA GLY A 9 -17.32 1.42 -7.44
C GLY A 9 -17.01 0.26 -8.39
N LEU A 10 -15.99 -0.52 -8.06
CA LEU A 10 -15.83 -1.88 -8.57
C LEU A 10 -16.29 -2.84 -7.47
N SER A 11 -17.56 -3.25 -7.56
CA SER A 11 -18.19 -4.24 -6.68
C SER A 11 -17.52 -5.60 -6.87
N ILE A 12 -16.43 -5.84 -6.15
CA ILE A 12 -15.87 -7.18 -6.01
C ILE A 12 -16.49 -7.79 -4.76
N SER A 13 -17.22 -8.87 -4.97
CA SER A 13 -17.94 -9.61 -3.95
C SER A 13 -17.07 -9.94 -2.74
N ARG A 14 -17.65 -9.68 -1.58
CA ARG A 14 -17.10 -9.82 -0.24
C ARG A 14 -16.72 -11.28 0.05
N GLN A 15 -15.45 -11.64 -0.12
CA GLN A 15 -14.85 -12.73 0.62
C GLN A 15 -14.07 -12.13 1.79
N THR A 16 -14.77 -11.90 2.90
CA THR A 16 -14.15 -11.67 4.20
C THR A 16 -13.47 -12.96 4.63
N SER A 17 -12.28 -13.23 4.08
CA SER A 17 -11.37 -14.20 4.66
C SER A 17 -10.94 -13.62 5.99
N LYS A 18 -11.46 -14.18 7.08
CA LYS A 18 -11.01 -13.93 8.45
C LYS A 18 -9.54 -14.36 8.54
N ARG A 19 -8.62 -13.51 8.09
CA ARG A 19 -7.19 -13.75 8.23
C ARG A 19 -6.78 -13.31 9.63
N LYS A 20 -6.07 -14.23 10.27
CA LYS A 20 -5.83 -14.29 11.71
C LYS A 20 -4.88 -13.16 12.10
N ALA A 21 -5.38 -12.14 12.78
CA ALA A 21 -4.54 -11.15 13.46
C ALA A 21 -3.56 -11.91 14.36
N ALA A 22 -2.27 -11.72 14.13
CA ALA A 22 -1.23 -12.35 14.94
C ALA A 22 -1.30 -11.80 16.38
N THR A 23 -1.09 -12.70 17.34
CA THR A 23 -1.16 -12.47 18.78
C THR A 23 -0.57 -11.12 19.19
N LEU A 24 -1.38 -10.28 19.83
CA LEU A 24 -0.96 -9.00 20.39
C LEU A 24 0.06 -9.25 21.51
N VAL A 25 1.34 -9.02 21.22
CA VAL A 25 2.34 -8.80 22.26
C VAL A 25 2.13 -7.37 22.74
N GLU A 26 1.91 -7.16 24.05
CA GLU A 26 1.67 -5.81 24.56
C GLU A 26 2.86 -4.89 24.26
N GLY A 27 2.61 -3.76 23.61
CA GLY A 27 3.61 -2.73 23.32
C GLY A 27 4.16 -2.69 21.90
N VAL A 28 3.78 -3.61 21.00
CA VAL A 28 4.11 -3.50 19.56
C VAL A 28 2.92 -2.99 18.75
N PRO A 29 3.17 -2.17 17.71
CA PRO A 29 2.13 -1.81 16.76
C PRO A 29 1.50 -3.05 16.11
N PRO A 30 0.21 -2.98 15.74
CA PRO A 30 -0.41 -4.01 14.90
C PRO A 30 0.42 -4.23 13.64
N TYR A 31 0.72 -5.49 13.32
CA TYR A 31 1.47 -5.86 12.12
C TYR A 31 0.70 -6.90 11.31
N HIS A 32 0.90 -6.87 10.00
CA HIS A 32 0.38 -7.84 9.06
C HIS A 32 1.53 -8.46 8.28
N VAL A 33 1.48 -9.77 8.04
CA VAL A 33 2.49 -10.50 7.28
C VAL A 33 1.94 -10.77 5.88
N SER A 34 2.62 -10.29 4.85
CA SER A 34 2.22 -10.48 3.46
C SER A 34 2.31 -11.95 3.02
N ASP A 35 1.46 -12.34 2.09
CA ASP A 35 1.40 -13.70 1.53
C ASP A 35 2.71 -14.15 0.86
N ASN A 36 2.94 -15.46 0.83
CA ASN A 36 4.13 -16.04 0.18
C ASN A 36 4.03 -16.00 -1.35
N LEU A 37 4.86 -15.16 -1.97
CA LEU A 37 4.89 -14.96 -3.43
C LEU A 37 5.86 -15.87 -4.19
N THR A 38 6.52 -16.83 -3.54
CA THR A 38 7.61 -17.62 -4.15
C THR A 38 7.16 -18.32 -5.44
N LYS A 39 5.97 -18.92 -5.44
CA LYS A 39 5.42 -19.60 -6.62
C LYS A 39 5.15 -18.62 -7.77
N PHE A 40 4.53 -17.48 -7.47
CA PHE A 40 4.23 -16.44 -8.47
C PHE A 40 5.51 -15.84 -9.08
N LEU A 41 6.54 -15.60 -8.26
CA LEU A 41 7.83 -15.08 -8.73
C LEU A 41 8.56 -16.07 -9.64
N GLN A 42 8.45 -17.37 -9.35
CA GLN A 42 9.02 -18.43 -10.18
C GLN A 42 8.30 -18.54 -11.53
N GLU A 43 6.96 -18.49 -11.53
CA GLU A 43 6.14 -18.57 -12.75
C GLU A 43 6.34 -17.36 -13.66
N THR A 44 6.48 -16.16 -13.08
CA THR A 44 6.64 -14.91 -13.84
C THR A 44 8.07 -14.64 -14.30
N GLN A 45 9.05 -15.45 -13.89
CA GLN A 45 10.48 -15.25 -14.15
C GLN A 45 10.92 -13.80 -13.93
N ALA A 46 10.46 -13.22 -12.82
CA ALA A 46 10.59 -11.81 -12.57
C ALA A 46 12.05 -11.35 -12.50
N GLN A 47 12.41 -10.37 -13.33
CA GLN A 47 13.75 -9.76 -13.32
C GLN A 47 14.04 -8.99 -12.01
N ALA A 48 12.99 -8.49 -11.36
CA ALA A 48 13.08 -7.72 -10.11
C ALA A 48 12.09 -8.25 -9.05
N PRO A 49 12.39 -9.40 -8.40
CA PRO A 49 11.48 -10.03 -7.44
C PRO A 49 11.19 -9.16 -6.21
N VAL A 50 12.13 -8.29 -5.83
CA VAL A 50 11.97 -7.33 -4.72
C VAL A 50 10.88 -6.30 -5.05
N MET A 51 10.89 -5.75 -6.26
CA MET A 51 9.89 -4.77 -6.71
C MET A 51 8.50 -5.40 -6.74
N ILE A 52 8.37 -6.66 -7.19
CA ILE A 52 7.09 -7.36 -7.17
C ILE A 52 6.57 -7.56 -5.75
N ARG A 53 7.44 -7.89 -4.78
CA ARG A 53 7.05 -8.00 -3.37
C ARG A 53 6.57 -6.66 -2.82
N MET A 54 7.26 -5.56 -3.15
CA MET A 54 6.82 -4.21 -2.77
C MET A 54 5.45 -3.88 -3.35
N VAL A 55 5.27 -4.06 -4.66
CA VAL A 55 3.98 -3.80 -5.34
C VAL A 55 2.86 -4.67 -4.78
N HIS A 56 3.15 -5.94 -4.47
CA HIS A 56 2.17 -6.83 -3.86
C HIS A 56 1.76 -6.35 -2.46
N GLY A 57 2.71 -5.97 -1.61
CA GLY A 57 2.39 -5.43 -0.28
C GLY A 57 1.54 -4.17 -0.36
N ILE A 58 1.81 -3.28 -1.32
CA ILE A 58 1.01 -2.09 -1.57
C ILE A 58 -0.41 -2.45 -2.01
N MET A 59 -0.55 -3.44 -2.90
CA MET A 59 -1.85 -3.92 -3.37
C MET A 59 -2.66 -4.57 -2.27
N GLU A 60 -2.01 -5.30 -1.37
CA GLU A 60 -2.62 -5.93 -0.20
C GLU A 60 -3.17 -4.88 0.76
N VAL A 61 -2.35 -3.88 1.14
CA VAL A 61 -2.80 -2.74 1.96
C VAL A 61 -3.94 -1.99 1.28
N PHE A 62 -3.81 -1.68 -0.01
CA PHE A 62 -4.85 -0.99 -0.76
C PHE A 62 -6.18 -1.75 -0.75
N ARG A 63 -6.16 -3.08 -0.91
CA ARG A 63 -7.37 -3.93 -0.87
C ARG A 63 -8.05 -3.96 0.48
N GLU A 64 -7.30 -3.80 1.57
CA GLU A 64 -7.87 -3.75 2.93
C GLU A 64 -8.51 -2.39 3.22
N VAL A 65 -7.87 -1.31 2.78
CA VAL A 65 -8.33 0.06 3.10
C VAL A 65 -9.26 0.67 2.03
N LYS A 66 -9.42 0.04 0.86
CA LYS A 66 -10.28 0.55 -0.23
C LYS A 66 -11.75 0.70 0.14
N ASP A 67 -12.24 0.01 1.17
CA ASP A 67 -13.63 0.12 1.61
C ASP A 67 -13.76 0.96 2.90
N ASP A 68 -12.63 1.39 3.48
CA ASP A 68 -12.59 2.25 4.66
C ASP A 68 -12.56 3.74 4.27
N GLU A 69 -13.66 4.46 4.50
CA GLU A 69 -13.78 5.89 4.19
C GLU A 69 -13.00 6.78 5.18
N SER A 70 -12.53 6.24 6.30
CA SER A 70 -11.72 7.01 7.27
C SER A 70 -10.28 7.23 6.81
N ILE A 71 -9.79 6.37 5.90
CA ILE A 71 -8.44 6.42 5.35
C ILE A 71 -8.41 7.32 4.10
N ARG A 72 -7.63 8.41 4.18
CA ARG A 72 -7.50 9.42 3.11
C ARG A 72 -6.26 9.24 2.25
N TRP A 73 -5.16 8.79 2.86
CA TRP A 73 -3.84 8.76 2.24
C TRP A 73 -3.09 7.50 2.65
N ILE A 74 -2.47 6.83 1.69
CA ILE A 74 -1.54 5.73 1.94
C ILE A 74 -0.14 6.28 1.69
N VAL A 75 0.73 6.13 2.68
CA VAL A 75 2.13 6.58 2.62
C VAL A 75 3.02 5.36 2.68
N ILE A 76 3.93 5.25 1.71
CA ILE A 76 4.91 4.17 1.62
C ILE A 76 6.30 4.81 1.67
N GLY A 77 7.15 4.29 2.55
CA GLY A 77 8.56 4.65 2.70
C GLY A 77 9.44 3.42 2.75
N ASP A 78 10.73 3.66 2.63
CA ASP A 78 11.77 2.64 2.81
C ASP A 78 12.37 2.71 4.22
N ASP A 79 13.31 1.81 4.53
CA ASP A 79 13.99 1.73 5.83
C ASP A 79 14.88 2.95 6.16
N ASP A 80 15.22 3.75 5.16
CA ASP A 80 15.99 5.00 5.27
C ASP A 80 15.14 6.27 5.14
N SER A 81 13.81 6.14 5.10
CA SER A 81 12.89 7.25 4.90
C SER A 81 12.39 7.85 6.22
N MET A 82 12.56 9.17 6.40
CA MET A 82 11.96 9.93 7.51
C MET A 82 10.80 10.81 7.01
N PHE A 83 9.65 10.73 7.69
CA PHE A 83 8.45 11.49 7.34
C PHE A 83 8.16 12.58 8.37
N PHE A 84 7.98 13.82 7.89
CA PHE A 84 7.51 14.95 8.69
C PHE A 84 6.00 15.09 8.53
N VAL A 85 5.25 14.61 9.53
CA VAL A 85 3.78 14.55 9.46
C VAL A 85 3.16 15.92 9.22
N GLU A 86 3.65 16.98 9.87
CA GLU A 86 3.12 18.33 9.72
C GLU A 86 3.23 18.84 8.27
N ASN A 87 4.41 18.72 7.66
CA ASN A 87 4.63 19.10 6.27
C ASN A 87 3.79 18.25 5.30
N MET A 88 3.62 16.95 5.60
CA MET A 88 2.76 16.09 4.79
C MET A 88 1.30 16.53 4.87
N VAL A 89 0.77 16.84 6.06
CA VAL A 89 -0.60 17.31 6.22
C VAL A 89 -0.80 18.63 5.47
N ASP A 90 0.13 19.57 5.54
CA ASP A 90 0.04 20.85 4.83
C ASP A 90 0.03 20.70 3.31
N VAL A 91 0.82 19.77 2.77
CA VAL A 91 0.84 19.49 1.33
C VAL A 91 -0.42 18.74 0.91
N LEU A 92 -0.80 17.69 1.64
CA LEU A 92 -1.95 16.84 1.32
C LEU A 92 -3.29 17.55 1.51
N ALA A 93 -3.38 18.52 2.42
CA ALA A 93 -4.57 19.35 2.62
C ALA A 93 -4.95 20.19 1.39
N LYS A 94 -4.00 20.42 0.48
CA LYS A 94 -4.24 21.15 -0.79
C LYS A 94 -4.95 20.29 -1.84
N TYR A 95 -5.02 18.97 -1.64
CA TYR A 95 -5.56 18.03 -2.61
C TYR A 95 -6.87 17.42 -2.10
N GLU A 96 -7.82 17.21 -3.02
CA GLU A 96 -9.07 16.53 -2.70
C GLU A 96 -8.82 15.02 -2.54
N HIS A 97 -8.99 14.51 -1.32
CA HIS A 97 -8.79 13.09 -1.00
C HIS A 97 -9.81 12.13 -1.64
N THR A 98 -10.78 12.63 -2.41
CA THR A 98 -11.78 11.83 -3.14
C THR A 98 -11.35 11.45 -4.55
N LYS A 99 -10.20 11.95 -5.01
CA LYS A 99 -9.61 11.67 -6.32
C LYS A 99 -8.32 10.89 -6.14
N TYR A 100 -7.96 10.09 -7.14
CA TYR A 100 -6.69 9.37 -7.16
C TYR A 100 -5.54 10.31 -7.50
N TYR A 101 -4.60 10.47 -6.57
CA TYR A 101 -3.36 11.22 -6.75
C TYR A 101 -2.18 10.32 -6.43
N TYR A 102 -1.16 10.36 -7.29
CA TYR A 102 0.13 9.72 -7.08
C TYR A 102 1.18 10.80 -6.87
N LEU A 103 1.78 10.84 -5.67
CA LEU A 103 2.86 11.76 -5.32
C LEU A 103 4.11 10.94 -5.03
N GLY A 104 5.10 11.03 -5.91
CA GLY A 104 6.35 10.28 -5.80
C GLY A 104 7.38 10.75 -6.83
N GLU A 105 8.64 10.48 -6.54
CA GLU A 105 9.74 10.70 -7.46
C GLU A 105 9.75 9.61 -8.54
N LYS A 106 10.00 10.00 -9.80
CA LYS A 106 10.09 9.05 -10.90
C LYS A 106 11.41 8.30 -10.81
N VAL A 107 11.34 7.02 -10.47
CA VAL A 107 12.46 6.10 -10.71
C VAL A 107 12.50 5.74 -12.19
N ASN A 108 13.55 6.18 -12.89
CA ASN A 108 13.88 5.71 -14.24
C ASN A 108 14.41 4.27 -14.14
N ALA A 109 13.54 3.28 -14.00
CA ALA A 109 13.97 1.89 -13.92
C ALA A 109 12.94 0.91 -14.49
N ILE A 110 12.36 1.19 -15.66
CA ILE A 110 11.76 0.15 -16.50
C ILE A 110 11.95 0.56 -17.96
N LYS A 111 12.90 -0.08 -18.64
CA LYS A 111 12.84 -0.26 -20.10
C LYS A 111 12.40 -1.72 -20.28
N CYS A 112 11.13 -1.90 -20.63
CA CYS A 112 10.56 -3.20 -20.99
C CYS A 112 11.28 -3.78 -22.21
#